data_AF-A0A9Q0FDW5-F1
#
_entry.id   AF-A0A9Q0FDW5-F1
#
_cell.length_a   1.000
_cell.length_b   1.000
_cell.length_c   1.000
_cell.angle_alpha   90.00
_cell.angle_beta   90.00
_cell.angle_gamma   90.00
#
_symmetry.space_group_name_H-M   'P 1'
#
loop_
_entity.id
_entity.type
_entity.pdbx_description
1 polymer ?
#
loop_
_entity_poly.entity_id
_entity_poly.type
_entity_poly.pdbx_seq_one_letter_code
_entity_poly.pdbx_strand_id
1 'polypeptide(L)'
;MTKAAELVFIPTPAAGHLVPAVELAERLTDRDERLSITVLLIKPPYNDSRLSSSKPISSIPSSHPMIKFVHLPDDGFDFQENFLSMGEILKPQVREVVSKLIIVSRSSSDKSTLNEDSPPKFAGFVLDMFCTALIDVANEFGVPSYIFFPSGTAFLGVILNIQAFHDEQGLDPTDLNDSDAAEVALPSLVNPLPVNVLPIMFLQKNLLPTMLAMARRLREATGIIVNTFSELEPHTITSLADGKTPPAFHDEQGLDPTDLNDSDAAEVALPSLVNPLPVNVLPIMFLQKNLLPTMLAMARRLREATGIIVNTFSELEPHTITSLADGKTPPVYPVGPILNLRGNGYDDGGNDTSKFEEIIRWLDDQPPSSVVFLCFGSFGSFDEEQVKEIARALENIGLRFLWSLRKPPPQDKMRPATEYSNPQDVLPDGFLDRTAKVGKIIGWAPQVEVLAHPSIGGFVSHCGWNSTLESIWFGVPVGAWPLYAEQQLNAFELVVELGLAVEIRMDYRKDWFADAPFILTADEIERGIRNLMDPNSERTKVLHEISEKSKRALAEGGSSYISTGRLIQNIMDGICCEK
;
A
#
# COMPACT_ATOMS: atom_id res chain seq x y z
N MET A 1 29.96 -13.52 -23.69
CA MET A 1 28.95 -14.21 -24.51
C MET A 1 28.07 -13.16 -25.18
N THR A 2 27.47 -13.47 -26.33
CA THR A 2 26.63 -12.54 -27.08
C THR A 2 25.26 -12.39 -26.40
N LYS A 3 24.75 -11.16 -26.32
CA LYS A 3 23.41 -10.90 -25.74
C LYS A 3 22.36 -11.53 -26.64
N ALA A 4 21.45 -12.32 -26.07
CA ALA A 4 20.44 -13.05 -26.85
C ALA A 4 19.06 -12.39 -26.78
N ALA A 5 18.72 -11.77 -25.66
CA ALA A 5 17.38 -11.25 -25.36
C ALA A 5 17.43 -9.80 -24.89
N GLU A 6 16.51 -8.97 -25.37
CA GLU A 6 16.26 -7.61 -24.85
C GLU A 6 14.85 -7.51 -24.29
N LEU A 7 14.72 -7.15 -23.00
CA LEU A 7 13.44 -6.87 -22.35
C LEU A 7 13.26 -5.36 -22.17
N VAL A 8 12.03 -4.89 -22.27
CA VAL A 8 11.67 -3.50 -21.98
C VAL A 8 10.81 -3.44 -20.71
N PHE A 9 11.35 -2.79 -19.68
CA PHE A 9 10.69 -2.57 -18.39
C PHE A 9 9.95 -1.24 -18.40
N ILE A 10 8.70 -1.21 -17.93
CA ILE A 10 7.87 -0.01 -17.86
C ILE A 10 7.27 0.13 -16.45
N PRO A 11 8.08 0.59 -15.47
CA PRO A 11 7.62 0.83 -14.11
C PRO A 11 6.76 2.10 -14.01
N THR A 12 5.77 2.07 -13.11
CA THR A 12 5.04 3.27 -12.69
C THR A 12 6.01 4.25 -11.99
N PRO A 13 5.94 5.58 -12.21
CA PRO A 13 6.93 6.52 -11.69
C PRO A 13 6.66 6.92 -10.23
N ALA A 14 6.62 5.91 -9.36
CA ALA A 14 6.57 6.02 -7.92
C ALA A 14 7.71 5.18 -7.33
N ALA A 15 8.34 5.65 -6.25
CA ALA A 15 9.49 4.97 -5.65
C ALA A 15 9.20 3.49 -5.31
N GLY A 16 7.99 3.21 -4.80
CA GLY A 16 7.55 1.85 -4.48
C GLY A 16 7.35 0.90 -5.67
N HIS A 17 7.45 1.40 -6.90
CA HIS A 17 7.34 0.63 -8.15
C HIS A 17 8.66 0.64 -8.92
N LEU A 18 9.25 1.82 -9.13
CA LEU A 18 10.49 2.00 -9.90
C LEU A 18 11.68 1.31 -9.24
N VAL A 19 11.89 1.49 -7.93
CA VAL A 19 13.03 0.90 -7.22
C VAL A 19 13.01 -0.63 -7.30
N PRO A 20 11.93 -1.33 -6.92
CA PRO A 20 11.92 -2.79 -7.02
C PRO A 20 11.96 -3.30 -8.48
N ALA A 21 11.46 -2.54 -9.46
CA ALA A 21 11.59 -2.92 -10.87
C ALA A 21 13.05 -2.88 -11.36
N VAL A 22 13.81 -1.87 -10.92
CA VAL A 22 15.25 -1.76 -11.19
C VAL A 22 16.02 -2.89 -10.50
N GLU A 23 15.74 -3.15 -9.23
CA GLU A 23 16.39 -4.23 -8.47
C GLU A 23 16.09 -5.61 -9.10
N LEU A 24 14.88 -5.82 -9.61
CA LEU A 24 14.55 -7.01 -10.40
C LEU A 24 15.38 -7.07 -11.69
N ALA A 25 15.52 -5.94 -12.41
CA ALA A 25 16.31 -5.89 -13.64
C ALA A 25 17.78 -6.25 -13.37
N GLU A 26 18.40 -5.69 -12.32
CA GLU A 26 19.76 -6.04 -11.90
C GLU A 26 19.88 -7.55 -11.64
N ARG A 27 19.00 -8.12 -10.82
CA ARG A 27 19.02 -9.54 -10.48
C ARG A 27 18.86 -10.47 -11.68
N LEU A 28 18.02 -10.11 -12.64
CA LEU A 28 17.86 -10.90 -13.86
C LEU A 28 19.14 -10.88 -14.69
N THR A 29 19.76 -9.71 -14.85
CA THR A 29 20.99 -9.56 -15.65
C THR A 29 22.25 -10.11 -14.96
N ASP A 30 22.31 -10.06 -13.63
CA ASP A 30 23.38 -10.68 -12.84
C ASP A 30 23.32 -12.21 -12.93
N ARG A 31 22.12 -12.75 -13.09
CA ARG A 31 21.89 -14.19 -13.16
C ARG A 31 22.11 -14.78 -14.54
N ASP A 32 21.83 -14.03 -15.60
CA ASP A 32 21.99 -14.49 -16.97
C ASP A 32 22.52 -13.39 -17.88
N GLU A 33 23.80 -13.51 -18.24
CA GLU A 33 24.53 -12.58 -19.11
C GLU A 33 23.93 -12.46 -20.53
N ARG A 34 22.98 -13.33 -20.91
CA ARG A 34 22.30 -13.28 -22.21
C ARG A 34 21.18 -12.24 -22.24
N LEU A 35 20.75 -11.73 -21.09
CA LEU A 35 19.67 -10.75 -20.96
C LEU A 35 20.20 -9.31 -20.99
N SER A 36 19.65 -8.47 -21.85
CA SER A 36 19.75 -7.01 -21.78
C SER A 36 18.40 -6.43 -21.39
N ILE A 37 18.39 -5.37 -20.59
CA ILE A 37 17.15 -4.72 -20.14
C ILE A 37 17.20 -3.23 -20.46
N THR A 38 16.11 -2.69 -20.99
CA THR A 38 15.90 -1.25 -21.13
C THR A 38 14.72 -0.83 -20.25
N VAL A 39 14.96 0.05 -19.28
CA VAL A 39 13.93 0.61 -18.39
C VAL A 39 13.45 1.94 -18.96
N LEU A 40 12.16 2.03 -19.26
CA LEU A 40 11.52 3.26 -19.72
C LEU A 40 11.10 4.10 -18.50
N LEU A 41 11.60 5.33 -18.45
CA LEU A 41 11.35 6.26 -17.37
C LEU A 41 10.23 7.20 -17.78
N ILE A 42 9.09 7.03 -17.11
CA ILE A 42 7.95 7.93 -17.23
C ILE A 42 8.24 9.15 -16.33
N LYS A 43 8.00 10.35 -16.84
CA LYS A 43 8.19 11.57 -16.05
C LYS A 43 7.24 11.53 -14.84
N PRO A 44 7.69 11.77 -13.59
CA PRO A 44 6.79 11.76 -12.45
C PRO A 44 5.78 12.93 -12.48
N PRO A 45 4.62 12.80 -11.79
CA PRO A 45 3.55 13.82 -11.68
C PRO A 45 4.00 15.18 -11.13
N TYR A 46 5.14 15.19 -10.45
CA TYR A 46 5.60 16.26 -9.59
C TYR A 46 7.11 16.38 -9.74
N ASN A 47 7.64 17.60 -9.55
CA ASN A 47 9.08 17.81 -9.42
C ASN A 47 9.55 17.26 -8.07
N ASP A 48 9.65 15.94 -7.95
CA ASP A 48 10.40 15.34 -6.87
C ASP A 48 11.84 15.27 -7.33
N SER A 49 12.71 16.13 -6.80
CA SER A 49 14.15 16.07 -7.08
C SER A 49 14.70 14.66 -6.88
N ARG A 50 14.08 13.82 -6.05
CA ARG A 50 14.48 12.44 -5.78
C ARG A 50 14.01 11.43 -6.83
N LEU A 51 13.06 11.75 -7.72
CA LEU A 51 12.66 10.90 -8.87
C LEU A 51 13.05 11.53 -10.22
N SER A 52 13.10 12.86 -10.27
CA SER A 52 13.37 13.70 -11.46
C SER A 52 14.82 14.12 -11.61
N SER A 53 15.60 14.20 -10.53
CA SER A 53 17.04 14.18 -10.70
C SER A 53 17.39 12.78 -11.16
N SER A 54 18.28 12.71 -12.13
CA SER A 54 18.91 11.52 -12.66
C SER A 54 19.64 10.66 -11.59
N LYS A 55 19.35 10.77 -10.28
CA LYS A 55 20.14 10.23 -9.17
C LYS A 55 19.70 8.92 -8.51
N PRO A 56 18.41 8.54 -8.43
CA PRO A 56 18.08 7.13 -8.24
C PRO A 56 18.69 6.28 -9.36
N ILE A 57 18.93 6.93 -10.50
CA ILE A 57 19.43 6.37 -11.75
C ILE A 57 20.95 6.55 -11.91
N SER A 58 21.56 7.48 -11.17
CA SER A 58 23.03 7.65 -11.12
C SER A 58 23.69 6.96 -9.93
N SER A 59 22.90 6.49 -8.96
CA SER A 59 23.35 5.56 -7.90
C SER A 59 23.28 4.11 -8.37
N ILE A 60 22.34 3.79 -9.29
CA ILE A 60 22.52 2.68 -10.23
C ILE A 60 23.78 3.02 -11.03
N PRO A 61 24.79 2.14 -11.08
CA PRO A 61 25.98 2.45 -11.83
C PRO A 61 25.54 2.81 -13.25
N SER A 62 25.94 3.99 -13.72
CA SER A 62 25.98 4.33 -15.15
C SER A 62 26.83 3.35 -15.98
N SER A 63 27.27 2.25 -15.36
CA SER A 63 28.12 1.19 -15.83
C SER A 63 27.52 -0.22 -15.67
N HIS A 64 26.22 -0.44 -15.36
CA HIS A 64 25.67 -1.80 -15.50
C HIS A 64 25.60 -2.13 -17.01
N PRO A 65 26.46 -3.02 -17.54
CA PRO A 65 26.64 -3.15 -18.99
C PRO A 65 25.40 -3.69 -19.71
N MET A 66 24.44 -4.21 -18.95
CA MET A 66 23.23 -4.85 -19.44
C MET A 66 21.94 -4.03 -19.28
N ILE A 67 21.96 -2.93 -18.52
CA ILE A 67 20.76 -2.14 -18.23
C ILE A 67 20.89 -0.75 -18.84
N LYS A 68 19.86 -0.33 -19.58
CA LYS A 68 19.76 1.01 -20.18
C LYS A 68 18.54 1.74 -19.62
N PHE A 69 18.66 3.05 -19.45
CA PHE A 69 17.55 3.90 -19.02
C PHE A 69 17.18 4.86 -20.14
N VAL A 70 15.88 4.94 -20.47
CA VAL A 70 15.38 5.79 -21.56
C VAL A 70 14.17 6.56 -21.07
N HIS A 71 14.22 7.90 -21.12
CA HIS A 71 13.08 8.73 -20.79
C HIS A 71 12.04 8.73 -21.90
N LEU A 72 10.76 8.59 -21.53
CA LEU A 72 9.66 8.84 -22.46
C LEU A 72 9.52 10.34 -22.73
N PRO A 73 9.12 10.75 -23.95
CA PRO A 73 8.78 12.13 -24.26
C PRO A 73 7.67 12.65 -23.33
N ASP A 74 7.81 13.89 -22.86
CA ASP A 74 6.81 14.57 -22.03
C ASP A 74 5.84 15.34 -22.92
N ASP A 75 4.56 14.96 -22.89
CA ASP A 75 3.48 15.61 -23.63
C ASP A 75 2.48 16.35 -22.73
N GLY A 76 2.82 16.55 -21.45
CA GLY A 76 1.95 17.26 -20.50
C GLY A 76 0.88 16.37 -19.84
N PHE A 77 1.15 15.06 -19.75
CA PHE A 77 0.30 14.11 -19.01
C PHE A 77 0.10 14.54 -17.55
N ASP A 78 -1.17 14.77 -17.16
CA ASP A 78 -1.55 15.01 -15.77
C ASP A 78 -1.79 13.68 -15.05
N PHE A 79 -0.76 13.27 -14.31
CA PHE A 79 -0.77 12.11 -13.45
C PHE A 79 -1.81 12.15 -12.32
N GLN A 80 -2.21 13.32 -11.82
CA GLN A 80 -3.14 13.40 -10.69
C GLN A 80 -4.54 12.97 -11.12
N GLU A 81 -4.95 13.34 -12.34
CA GLU A 81 -6.27 12.99 -12.87
C GLU A 81 -6.29 11.63 -13.58
N ASN A 82 -5.14 11.17 -14.11
CA ASN A 82 -5.10 10.03 -15.04
C ASN A 82 -4.20 8.88 -14.60
N PHE A 83 -3.86 8.77 -13.31
CA PHE A 83 -2.94 7.72 -12.81
C PHE A 83 -3.36 6.31 -13.24
N LEU A 84 -4.61 5.92 -13.03
CA LEU A 84 -5.10 4.57 -13.35
C LEU A 84 -5.31 4.34 -14.87
N SER A 85 -5.36 5.40 -15.68
CA SER A 85 -5.47 5.33 -17.15
C SER A 85 -4.12 5.58 -17.85
N MET A 86 -3.04 5.71 -17.09
CA MET A 86 -1.69 6.02 -17.61
C MET A 86 -1.26 5.06 -18.71
N GLY A 87 -1.46 3.75 -18.53
CA GLY A 87 -1.05 2.76 -19.53
C GLY A 87 -1.71 2.95 -20.89
N GLU A 88 -2.97 3.41 -20.94
CA GLU A 88 -3.67 3.72 -22.20
C GLU A 88 -3.08 4.96 -22.86
N ILE A 89 -2.82 6.00 -22.09
CA ILE A 89 -2.32 7.28 -22.59
C ILE A 89 -0.88 7.17 -23.10
N LEU A 90 -0.05 6.35 -22.46
CA LEU A 90 1.35 6.16 -22.85
C LEU A 90 1.57 5.27 -24.08
N LYS A 91 0.53 4.58 -24.60
CA LYS A 91 0.65 3.68 -25.77
C LYS A 91 1.41 4.29 -26.95
N PRO A 92 1.09 5.52 -27.43
CA PRO A 92 1.78 6.12 -28.58
C PRO A 92 3.28 6.34 -28.34
N GLN A 93 3.64 6.85 -27.16
CA GLN A 93 5.01 7.18 -26.79
C GLN A 93 5.86 5.90 -26.63
N VAL A 94 5.32 4.90 -25.92
CA VAL A 94 5.98 3.61 -25.73
C VAL A 94 6.21 2.94 -27.08
N ARG A 95 5.20 2.92 -27.96
CA ARG A 95 5.33 2.38 -29.33
C ARG A 95 6.44 3.06 -30.11
N GLU A 96 6.51 4.39 -30.08
CA GLU A 96 7.53 5.16 -30.79
C GLU A 96 8.93 4.85 -30.26
N VAL A 97 9.12 4.87 -28.94
CA VAL A 97 10.42 4.63 -28.29
C VAL A 97 10.90 3.20 -28.54
N VAL A 98 10.03 2.19 -28.36
CA VAL A 98 10.38 0.78 -28.59
C VAL A 98 10.70 0.52 -30.07
N SER A 99 9.95 1.12 -31.00
CA SER A 99 10.27 1.03 -32.44
C SER A 99 11.67 1.55 -32.75
N LYS A 100 12.07 2.69 -32.15
CA LYS A 100 13.43 3.24 -32.30
C LYS A 100 14.49 2.32 -31.70
N LEU A 101 14.24 1.74 -30.53
CA LEU A 101 15.16 0.80 -29.90
C LEU A 101 15.44 -0.42 -30.79
N ILE A 102 14.38 -1.00 -31.38
CA ILE A 102 14.48 -2.13 -32.30
C ILE A 102 15.21 -1.76 -33.60
N ILE A 103 14.99 -0.55 -34.14
CA ILE A 103 15.69 -0.09 -35.35
C ILE A 103 17.18 0.12 -35.06
N VAL A 104 17.52 0.77 -33.95
CA VAL A 104 18.91 1.03 -33.55
C VAL A 104 19.65 -0.29 -33.34
N SER A 105 19.06 -1.26 -32.64
CA SER A 105 19.70 -2.57 -32.43
C SER A 105 19.98 -3.30 -33.75
N ARG A 106 19.07 -3.21 -34.73
CA ARG A 106 19.27 -3.76 -36.09
C ARG A 106 20.27 -2.99 -36.96
N SER A 107 20.53 -1.71 -36.67
CA SER A 107 21.38 -0.84 -37.48
C SER A 107 22.84 -0.87 -37.05
N SER A 108 23.11 -1.17 -35.77
CA SER A 108 24.47 -1.28 -35.22
C SER A 108 25.21 -2.57 -35.62
N SER A 109 24.56 -3.50 -36.33
CA SER A 109 25.22 -4.66 -36.94
C SER A 109 25.99 -4.23 -38.18
N ASP A 110 27.24 -3.79 -37.99
CA ASP A 110 28.13 -3.46 -39.09
C ASP A 110 28.46 -4.74 -39.88
N LYS A 111 28.01 -4.81 -41.14
CA LYS A 111 28.03 -6.00 -42.01
C LYS A 111 29.44 -6.49 -42.41
N SER A 112 30.50 -5.97 -41.80
CA SER A 112 31.89 -6.20 -42.18
C SER A 112 32.60 -7.28 -41.33
N THR A 113 31.98 -7.79 -40.26
CA THR A 113 32.54 -8.89 -39.46
C THR A 113 31.55 -10.05 -39.35
N LEU A 114 31.88 -11.15 -40.02
CA LEU A 114 31.06 -12.35 -40.16
C LEU A 114 31.07 -13.29 -38.92
N ASN A 115 31.31 -12.78 -37.71
CA ASN A 115 31.34 -13.61 -36.50
C ASN A 115 30.52 -13.04 -35.33
N GLU A 116 29.57 -13.85 -34.84
CA GLU A 116 28.94 -13.93 -33.51
C GLU A 116 28.12 -12.77 -32.91
N ASP A 117 28.32 -11.49 -33.23
CA ASP A 117 27.58 -10.39 -32.58
C ASP A 117 26.25 -10.02 -33.29
N SER A 118 25.27 -10.94 -33.29
CA SER A 118 23.89 -10.57 -33.63
C SER A 118 23.28 -9.69 -32.53
N PRO A 119 22.55 -8.61 -32.86
CA PRO A 119 21.90 -7.80 -31.84
C PRO A 119 20.88 -8.64 -31.05
N PRO A 120 20.69 -8.35 -29.75
CA PRO A 120 19.74 -9.10 -28.94
C PRO A 120 18.34 -9.03 -29.57
N LYS A 121 17.65 -10.17 -29.60
CA LYS A 121 16.27 -10.22 -30.06
C LYS A 121 15.37 -9.56 -29.03
N PHE A 122 14.43 -8.75 -29.48
CA PHE A 122 13.43 -8.16 -28.59
C PHE A 122 12.54 -9.28 -28.06
N ALA A 123 12.61 -9.53 -26.75
CA ALA A 123 12.10 -10.74 -26.11
C ALA A 123 10.77 -10.53 -25.38
N GLY A 124 10.39 -9.29 -25.09
CA GLY A 124 9.14 -8.99 -24.42
C GLY A 124 9.16 -7.75 -23.55
N PHE A 125 8.01 -7.47 -22.97
CA PHE A 125 7.79 -6.38 -22.04
C PHE A 125 7.68 -6.90 -20.60
N VAL A 126 8.17 -6.12 -19.65
CA VAL A 126 7.86 -6.26 -18.22
C VAL A 126 7.14 -4.99 -17.78
N LEU A 127 5.83 -5.11 -17.57
CA LEU A 127 4.92 -3.99 -17.32
C LEU A 127 4.56 -3.94 -15.85
N ASP A 128 4.57 -2.77 -15.24
CA ASP A 128 4.02 -2.60 -13.90
C ASP A 128 2.53 -2.97 -13.83
N MET A 129 2.02 -3.29 -12.64
CA MET A 129 0.61 -3.61 -12.42
C MET A 129 -0.37 -2.52 -12.92
N PHE A 130 0.01 -1.24 -12.91
CA PHE A 130 -0.82 -0.14 -13.45
C PHE A 130 -0.62 0.11 -14.96
N CYS A 131 0.28 -0.64 -15.60
CA CYS A 131 0.65 -0.50 -17.01
C CYS A 131 0.05 -1.61 -17.91
N THR A 132 -0.94 -2.38 -17.43
CA THR A 132 -1.49 -3.56 -18.14
C THR A 132 -2.11 -3.23 -19.50
N ALA A 133 -2.57 -2.01 -19.73
CA ALA A 133 -2.99 -1.52 -21.03
C ALA A 133 -1.89 -1.65 -22.12
N LEU A 134 -0.61 -1.57 -21.75
CA LEU A 134 0.53 -1.68 -22.68
C LEU A 134 0.76 -3.11 -23.19
N ILE A 135 0.01 -4.11 -22.70
CA ILE A 135 -0.02 -5.45 -23.30
C ILE A 135 -0.42 -5.34 -24.78
N ASP A 136 -1.31 -4.41 -25.16
CA ASP A 136 -1.68 -4.20 -26.57
C ASP A 136 -0.48 -3.79 -27.43
N VAL A 137 0.40 -2.96 -26.87
CA VAL A 137 1.64 -2.55 -27.56
C VAL A 137 2.57 -3.76 -27.70
N ALA A 138 2.68 -4.61 -26.68
CA ALA A 138 3.45 -5.86 -26.78
C ALA A 138 2.93 -6.77 -27.91
N ASN A 139 1.60 -6.91 -28.00
CA ASN A 139 0.94 -7.69 -29.05
C ASN A 139 1.21 -7.14 -30.46
N GLU A 140 1.27 -5.81 -30.63
CA GLU A 140 1.63 -5.18 -31.91
C GLU A 140 3.06 -5.54 -32.37
N PHE A 141 3.98 -5.75 -31.42
CA PHE A 141 5.35 -6.20 -31.69
C PHE A 141 5.47 -7.73 -31.77
N GLY A 142 4.41 -8.49 -31.48
CA GLY A 142 4.40 -9.95 -31.51
C GLY A 142 5.19 -10.61 -30.39
N VAL A 143 5.46 -9.90 -29.28
CA VAL A 143 6.29 -10.39 -28.16
C VAL A 143 5.46 -10.59 -26.89
N PRO A 144 5.88 -11.46 -25.96
CA PRO A 144 5.17 -11.67 -24.70
C PRO A 144 5.19 -10.43 -23.80
N SER A 145 4.22 -10.39 -22.89
CA SER A 145 4.13 -9.40 -21.83
C SER A 145 4.11 -10.09 -20.47
N TYR A 146 5.02 -9.68 -19.58
CA TYR A 146 5.05 -10.09 -18.19
C TYR A 146 4.59 -8.92 -17.33
N ILE A 147 3.84 -9.19 -16.27
CA ILE A 147 3.48 -8.17 -15.29
C ILE A 147 4.44 -8.24 -14.13
N PHE A 148 5.07 -7.13 -13.75
CA PHE A 148 5.73 -6.99 -12.46
C PHE A 148 4.76 -6.40 -11.44
N PHE A 149 4.57 -7.13 -10.36
CA PHE A 149 3.65 -6.81 -9.27
C PHE A 149 4.48 -6.51 -8.02
N PRO A 150 4.77 -5.22 -7.72
CA PRO A 150 5.64 -4.83 -6.61
C PRO A 150 4.94 -4.87 -5.23
N SER A 151 3.82 -5.60 -5.13
CA SER A 151 3.07 -5.86 -3.90
C SER A 151 2.99 -7.39 -3.64
N GLY A 152 2.26 -7.82 -2.60
CA GLY A 152 2.12 -9.22 -2.20
C GLY A 152 1.16 -10.04 -3.07
N THR A 153 1.24 -11.37 -2.99
CA THR A 153 0.26 -12.24 -3.68
C THR A 153 -1.14 -12.18 -3.05
N ALA A 154 -1.30 -11.85 -1.77
CA ALA A 154 -2.58 -11.59 -1.14
C ALA A 154 -3.35 -10.52 -1.91
N PHE A 155 -2.72 -9.39 -2.23
CA PHE A 155 -3.35 -8.34 -3.03
C PHE A 155 -3.68 -8.80 -4.45
N LEU A 156 -2.77 -9.52 -5.12
CA LEU A 156 -3.05 -10.10 -6.43
C LEU A 156 -4.26 -11.06 -6.40
N GLY A 157 -4.33 -11.91 -5.38
CA GLY A 157 -5.44 -12.84 -5.14
C GLY A 157 -6.77 -12.12 -4.93
N VAL A 158 -6.77 -11.08 -4.10
CA VAL A 158 -7.94 -10.23 -3.85
C VAL A 158 -8.41 -9.56 -5.14
N ILE A 159 -7.52 -8.96 -5.94
CA ILE A 159 -7.86 -8.34 -7.24
C ILE A 159 -8.57 -9.36 -8.15
N LEU A 160 -8.01 -10.57 -8.29
CA LEU A 160 -8.53 -11.60 -9.20
C LEU A 160 -9.83 -12.25 -8.68
N ASN A 161 -9.97 -12.42 -7.36
CA ASN A 161 -11.20 -12.95 -6.77
C ASN A 161 -12.35 -11.95 -6.84
N ILE A 162 -12.11 -10.67 -6.55
CA ILE A 162 -13.12 -9.61 -6.70
C ILE A 162 -13.58 -9.53 -8.15
N GLN A 163 -12.66 -9.53 -9.11
CA GLN A 163 -13.00 -9.53 -10.53
C GLN A 163 -13.87 -10.74 -10.90
N ALA A 164 -13.52 -11.94 -10.42
CA ALA A 164 -14.31 -13.14 -10.67
C ALA A 164 -15.70 -13.07 -10.02
N PHE A 165 -15.80 -12.60 -8.77
CA PHE A 165 -17.10 -12.45 -8.09
C PHE A 165 -17.99 -11.42 -8.79
N HIS A 166 -17.42 -10.31 -9.24
CA HIS A 166 -18.14 -9.32 -10.01
C HIS A 166 -18.64 -9.89 -11.35
N ASP A 167 -17.77 -10.54 -12.12
CA ASP A 167 -18.09 -10.99 -13.48
C ASP A 167 -18.96 -12.26 -13.50
N GLU A 168 -18.79 -13.17 -12.55
CA GLU A 168 -19.46 -14.49 -12.53
C GLU A 168 -20.67 -14.51 -11.58
N GLN A 169 -20.65 -13.73 -10.50
CA GLN A 169 -21.68 -13.76 -9.45
C GLN A 169 -22.49 -12.46 -9.34
N GLY A 170 -22.10 -11.41 -10.07
CA GLY A 170 -22.78 -10.11 -10.05
C GLY A 170 -22.59 -9.33 -8.75
N LEU A 171 -21.54 -9.65 -7.97
CA LEU A 171 -21.19 -8.89 -6.77
C LEU A 171 -20.63 -7.51 -7.17
N ASP A 172 -21.27 -6.43 -6.72
CA ASP A 172 -20.67 -5.09 -6.77
C ASP A 172 -19.98 -4.81 -5.41
N PRO A 173 -18.64 -4.77 -5.34
CA PRO A 173 -17.94 -4.53 -4.09
C PRO A 173 -18.23 -3.14 -3.49
N THR A 174 -18.74 -2.20 -4.27
CA THR A 174 -19.12 -0.86 -3.76
C THR A 174 -20.39 -0.91 -2.92
N ASP A 175 -21.22 -1.94 -3.09
CA ASP A 175 -22.40 -2.18 -2.26
C ASP A 175 -22.03 -2.78 -0.88
N LEU A 176 -20.78 -3.25 -0.70
CA LEU A 176 -20.28 -3.74 0.58
C LEU A 176 -19.88 -2.62 1.55
N ASN A 177 -19.79 -1.37 1.07
CA ASN A 177 -19.44 -0.23 1.91
C ASN A 177 -20.62 0.10 2.85
N ASP A 178 -20.69 -0.64 3.95
CA ASP A 178 -21.78 -0.74 4.94
C ASP A 178 -22.01 0.51 5.82
N SER A 179 -21.80 1.73 5.32
CA SER A 179 -22.41 2.91 5.97
C SER A 179 -23.91 3.03 5.70
N ASP A 180 -24.44 2.24 4.76
CA ASP A 180 -25.82 2.33 4.26
C ASP A 180 -26.75 1.19 4.73
N ALA A 181 -26.21 0.15 5.40
CA ALA A 181 -26.97 -1.08 5.71
C ALA A 181 -27.47 -1.21 7.16
N ALA A 182 -26.96 -0.42 8.11
CA ALA A 182 -27.50 -0.42 9.46
C ALA A 182 -28.85 0.29 9.46
N GLU A 183 -29.93 -0.45 9.69
CA GLU A 183 -31.29 0.11 9.83
C GLU A 183 -31.74 0.05 11.29
N VAL A 184 -32.28 1.16 11.78
CA VAL A 184 -32.88 1.27 13.11
C VAL A 184 -34.39 1.18 12.99
N ALA A 185 -34.98 0.14 13.59
CA ALA A 185 -36.44 0.03 13.71
C ALA A 185 -36.96 1.00 14.78
N LEU A 186 -37.64 2.07 14.36
CA LEU A 186 -38.31 2.99 15.27
C LEU A 186 -39.81 2.65 15.32
N PRO A 187 -40.41 2.42 16.51
CA PRO A 187 -41.84 2.09 16.62
C PRO A 187 -42.78 3.11 16.01
N SER A 188 -42.34 4.36 15.86
CA SER A 188 -43.10 5.46 15.27
C SER A 188 -43.02 5.53 13.75
N LEU A 189 -42.18 4.71 13.10
CA LEU A 189 -42.01 4.66 11.64
C LEU A 189 -42.48 3.32 11.09
N VAL A 190 -43.11 3.34 9.92
CA VAL A 190 -43.62 2.13 9.25
C VAL A 190 -42.46 1.24 8.75
N ASN A 191 -41.37 1.87 8.31
CA ASN A 191 -40.18 1.20 7.80
C ASN A 191 -38.99 1.45 8.73
N PRO A 192 -38.04 0.51 8.86
CA PRO A 192 -36.75 0.76 9.47
C PRO A 192 -36.04 1.96 8.82
N LEU A 193 -35.25 2.67 9.61
CA LEU A 193 -34.58 3.91 9.18
C LEU A 193 -33.08 3.65 9.00
N PRO A 194 -32.50 3.91 7.81
CA PRO A 194 -31.05 3.85 7.65
C PRO A 194 -30.32 4.77 8.63
N VAL A 195 -29.24 4.29 9.25
CA VAL A 195 -28.47 5.05 10.26
C VAL A 195 -27.89 6.33 9.67
N ASN A 196 -27.54 6.34 8.38
CA ASN A 196 -27.00 7.51 7.68
C ASN A 196 -28.00 8.67 7.49
N VAL A 197 -29.31 8.44 7.66
CA VAL A 197 -30.33 9.51 7.63
C VAL A 197 -30.74 9.99 9.03
N LEU A 198 -30.14 9.42 10.09
CA LEU A 198 -30.35 9.95 11.44
C LEU A 198 -29.74 11.35 11.55
N PRO A 199 -30.46 12.31 12.18
CA PRO A 199 -29.90 13.63 12.41
C PRO A 199 -28.58 13.54 13.19
N ILE A 200 -27.57 14.31 12.77
CA ILE A 200 -26.19 14.27 13.30
C ILE A 200 -26.09 14.32 14.84
N MET A 201 -27.04 14.98 15.48
CA MET A 201 -27.19 15.09 16.94
C MET A 201 -27.45 13.76 17.67
N PHE A 202 -27.89 12.71 16.96
CA PHE A 202 -28.06 11.36 17.49
C PHE A 202 -26.86 10.44 17.22
N LEU A 203 -25.92 10.88 16.36
CA LEU A 203 -24.75 10.10 15.95
C LEU A 203 -23.47 10.55 16.66
N GLN A 204 -23.44 11.77 17.20
CA GLN A 204 -22.26 12.33 17.86
C GLN A 204 -22.25 12.06 19.38
N LYS A 205 -21.16 11.45 19.88
CA LYS A 205 -20.94 11.11 21.31
C LYS A 205 -21.11 12.30 22.26
N ASN A 206 -20.78 13.52 21.83
CA ASN A 206 -20.91 14.75 22.63
C ASN A 206 -22.33 15.37 22.62
N LEU A 207 -23.15 15.10 21.59
CA LEU A 207 -24.50 15.66 21.46
C LEU A 207 -25.60 14.70 21.90
N LEU A 208 -25.40 13.40 21.72
CA LEU A 208 -26.36 12.34 22.05
C LEU A 208 -26.86 12.42 23.51
N PRO A 209 -26.02 12.61 24.55
CA PRO A 209 -26.51 12.72 25.93
C PRO A 209 -27.51 13.87 26.13
N THR A 210 -27.31 14.98 25.43
CA THR A 210 -28.20 16.16 25.50
C THR A 210 -29.56 15.87 24.87
N MET A 211 -29.57 15.18 23.72
CA MET A 211 -30.81 14.80 23.04
C MET A 211 -31.61 13.76 23.80
N LEU A 212 -30.93 12.77 24.39
CA LEU A 212 -31.58 11.78 25.26
C LEU A 212 -32.15 12.44 26.53
N ALA A 213 -31.44 13.40 27.12
CA ALA A 213 -31.96 14.17 28.27
C ALA A 213 -33.20 15.00 27.90
N MET A 214 -33.20 15.65 26.73
CA MET A 214 -34.37 16.37 26.22
C MET A 214 -35.56 15.44 25.98
N ALA A 215 -35.34 14.29 25.34
CA ALA A 215 -36.37 13.28 25.09
C ALA A 215 -36.96 12.69 26.39
N ARG A 216 -36.14 12.51 27.44
CA ARG A 216 -36.60 12.10 28.77
C ARG A 216 -37.53 13.15 29.39
N ARG A 217 -37.13 14.43 29.36
CA ARG A 217 -37.95 15.53 29.90
C ARG A 217 -39.26 15.76 29.14
N LEU A 218 -39.30 15.52 27.83
CA LEU A 218 -40.54 15.59 27.06
C LEU A 218 -41.59 14.57 27.55
N ARG A 219 -41.17 13.42 28.08
CA ARG A 219 -42.08 12.42 28.66
C ARG A 219 -42.66 12.82 30.01
N GLU A 220 -42.03 13.76 30.71
CA GLU A 220 -42.53 14.31 31.97
C GLU A 220 -43.59 15.41 31.74
N ALA A 221 -43.78 15.87 30.50
CA ALA A 221 -44.75 16.88 30.17
C ALA A 221 -46.19 16.36 30.34
N THR A 222 -47.06 17.17 30.95
CA THR A 222 -48.50 16.87 31.11
C THR A 222 -49.23 16.72 29.76
N GLY A 223 -48.64 17.26 28.69
CA GLY A 223 -49.12 17.11 27.33
C GLY A 223 -48.08 17.65 26.34
N ILE A 224 -48.01 17.03 25.16
CA ILE A 224 -47.13 17.44 24.07
C ILE A 224 -48.01 17.93 22.93
N ILE A 225 -47.80 19.17 22.48
CA ILE A 225 -48.50 19.74 21.32
C ILE A 225 -47.55 19.66 20.14
N VAL A 226 -47.96 18.94 19.09
CA VAL A 226 -47.20 18.78 17.85
C VAL A 226 -48.07 19.26 16.69
N ASN A 227 -47.48 20.02 15.75
CA ASN A 227 -48.19 20.51 14.57
C ASN A 227 -48.29 19.41 13.49
N THR A 228 -49.20 18.46 13.70
CA THR A 228 -49.51 17.35 12.79
C THR A 228 -51.00 17.01 12.87
N PHE A 229 -51.48 16.09 12.02
CA PHE A 229 -52.86 15.59 12.05
C PHE A 229 -52.92 14.10 11.65
N SER A 230 -53.95 13.40 12.11
CA SER A 230 -54.07 11.93 12.04
C SER A 230 -53.97 11.36 10.62
N GLU A 231 -54.50 12.07 9.63
CA GLU A 231 -54.46 11.64 8.23
C GLU A 231 -53.08 11.79 7.59
N LEU A 232 -52.20 12.64 8.13
CA LEU A 232 -50.83 12.83 7.65
C LEU A 232 -49.89 11.76 8.17
N GLU A 233 -49.96 11.45 9.48
CA GLU A 233 -49.02 10.55 10.17
C GLU A 233 -49.75 9.47 11.00
N PRO A 234 -50.62 8.65 10.37
CA PRO A 234 -51.51 7.74 11.11
C PRO A 234 -50.75 6.70 11.94
N HIS A 235 -49.61 6.22 11.43
CA HIS A 235 -48.78 5.22 12.13
C HIS A 235 -48.04 5.82 13.33
N THR A 236 -47.40 6.98 13.14
CA THR A 236 -46.71 7.74 14.19
C THR A 236 -47.66 8.07 15.33
N ILE A 237 -48.85 8.60 15.01
CA ILE A 237 -49.84 9.02 16.01
C ILE A 237 -50.40 7.82 16.78
N THR A 238 -50.68 6.71 16.09
CA THR A 238 -51.14 5.47 16.76
C THR A 238 -50.07 4.90 17.68
N SER A 239 -48.81 4.84 17.21
CA SER A 239 -47.68 4.33 17.98
C SER A 239 -47.42 5.14 19.26
N LEU A 240 -47.52 6.47 19.18
CA LEU A 240 -47.36 7.37 20.33
C LEU A 240 -48.57 7.33 21.28
N ALA A 241 -49.78 7.07 20.79
CA ALA A 241 -51.00 6.99 21.60
C ALA A 241 -51.14 5.68 22.38
N ASP A 242 -50.60 4.57 21.85
CA ASP A 242 -50.70 3.24 22.44
C ASP A 242 -49.83 3.04 23.69
N GLY A 243 -49.02 4.04 24.07
CA GLY A 243 -48.18 4.01 25.27
C GLY A 243 -47.07 2.94 25.24
N LYS A 244 -46.79 2.37 24.07
CA LYS A 244 -45.79 1.29 23.86
C LYS A 244 -44.41 1.80 23.46
N THR A 245 -44.18 3.11 23.49
CA THR A 245 -42.86 3.68 23.17
C THR A 245 -41.85 3.26 24.25
N PRO A 246 -40.79 2.52 23.92
CA PRO A 246 -39.81 2.05 24.91
C PRO A 246 -39.13 3.21 25.67
N PRO A 247 -38.53 2.98 26.86
CA PRO A 247 -37.58 3.94 27.45
C PRO A 247 -36.47 4.27 26.44
N ALA A 248 -35.77 5.39 26.62
CA ALA A 248 -34.76 5.85 25.65
C ALA A 248 -33.80 4.70 25.30
N PHE A 249 -33.29 4.64 24.06
CA PHE A 249 -32.46 3.58 23.46
C PHE A 249 -31.46 2.88 24.41
N HIS A 250 -31.02 3.58 25.44
CA HIS A 250 -30.14 3.10 26.49
C HIS A 250 -30.68 2.05 27.46
N ASP A 251 -31.99 1.92 27.69
CA ASP A 251 -32.47 1.28 28.93
C ASP A 251 -32.95 -0.18 28.81
N GLU A 252 -33.19 -0.72 27.60
CA GLU A 252 -33.65 -2.13 27.45
C GLU A 252 -32.87 -3.00 26.45
N GLN A 253 -32.08 -2.43 25.53
CA GLN A 253 -31.34 -3.21 24.52
C GLN A 253 -29.82 -3.11 24.61
N GLY A 254 -29.27 -2.26 25.47
CA GLY A 254 -27.81 -2.12 25.62
C GLY A 254 -27.07 -1.66 24.35
N LEU A 255 -27.78 -1.21 23.33
CA LEU A 255 -27.24 -0.67 22.08
C LEU A 255 -26.93 0.82 22.29
N ASP A 256 -25.66 1.17 22.47
CA ASP A 256 -25.19 2.54 22.27
C ASP A 256 -25.21 2.80 20.76
N PRO A 257 -25.96 3.79 20.24
CA PRO A 257 -25.95 4.14 18.82
C PRO A 257 -24.56 4.49 18.29
N THR A 258 -23.61 4.79 19.16
CA THR A 258 -22.22 5.05 18.80
C THR A 258 -21.38 3.77 18.66
N ASP A 259 -21.86 2.63 19.17
CA ASP A 259 -21.31 1.28 18.94
C ASP A 259 -21.79 0.70 17.59
N LEU A 260 -22.85 1.26 16.99
CA LEU A 260 -23.27 0.90 15.62
C LEU A 260 -22.27 1.34 14.54
N ASN A 261 -21.31 2.19 14.91
CA ASN A 261 -20.18 2.59 14.06
C ASN A 261 -18.96 1.65 14.26
N ASP A 262 -19.02 0.77 15.26
CA ASP A 262 -18.04 -0.29 15.58
C ASP A 262 -18.66 -1.68 15.31
N SER A 263 -19.63 -1.80 14.38
CA SER A 263 -20.15 -3.10 13.98
C SER A 263 -19.07 -3.94 13.30
N ASP A 264 -19.08 -5.26 13.52
CA ASP A 264 -18.26 -6.22 12.77
C ASP A 264 -18.42 -5.90 11.28
N ALA A 265 -17.39 -5.29 10.67
CA ALA A 265 -17.42 -4.94 9.26
C ALA A 265 -17.77 -6.21 8.48
N ALA A 266 -18.71 -6.12 7.53
CA ALA A 266 -19.05 -7.28 6.71
C ALA A 266 -17.76 -7.93 6.18
N GLU A 267 -17.71 -9.25 6.21
CA GLU A 267 -16.53 -10.00 5.78
C GLU A 267 -16.79 -10.66 4.43
N VAL A 268 -15.77 -10.69 3.57
CA VAL A 268 -15.81 -11.39 2.29
C VAL A 268 -14.85 -12.57 2.36
N ALA A 269 -15.40 -13.78 2.21
CA ALA A 269 -14.59 -14.98 2.07
C ALA A 269 -13.98 -15.03 0.66
N LEU A 270 -12.66 -14.91 0.57
CA LEU A 270 -11.92 -14.94 -0.70
C LEU A 270 -11.05 -16.21 -0.74
N PRO A 271 -11.12 -17.03 -1.81
CA PRO A 271 -10.31 -18.25 -1.93
C PRO A 271 -8.80 -18.04 -1.75
N SER A 272 -8.30 -16.86 -2.11
CA SER A 272 -6.90 -16.49 -1.99
C SER A 272 -6.40 -16.21 -0.57
N LEU A 273 -7.31 -16.09 0.41
CA LEU A 273 -6.98 -15.80 1.82
C LEU A 273 -7.43 -16.98 2.71
N VAL A 274 -6.79 -17.15 3.87
CA VAL A 274 -7.19 -18.18 4.84
C VAL A 274 -8.36 -17.71 5.68
N ASN A 275 -8.33 -16.46 6.12
CA ASN A 275 -9.37 -15.82 6.92
C ASN A 275 -10.29 -14.98 6.01
N PRO A 276 -11.57 -14.85 6.38
CA PRO A 276 -12.46 -13.87 5.75
C PRO A 276 -11.87 -12.46 5.84
N LEU A 277 -12.03 -11.66 4.77
CA LEU A 277 -11.49 -10.31 4.69
C LEU A 277 -12.55 -9.29 5.14
N PRO A 278 -12.33 -8.55 6.25
CA PRO A 278 -13.22 -7.47 6.63
C PRO A 278 -13.27 -6.37 5.57
N VAL A 279 -14.46 -5.85 5.26
CA VAL A 279 -14.64 -4.86 4.19
C VAL A 279 -13.91 -3.55 4.51
N ASN A 280 -13.81 -3.17 5.78
CA ASN A 280 -13.08 -1.98 6.22
C ASN A 280 -11.55 -2.07 6.00
N VAL A 281 -11.00 -3.23 5.66
CA VAL A 281 -9.61 -3.40 5.20
C VAL A 281 -9.47 -3.68 3.69
N LEU A 282 -10.58 -3.74 2.95
CA LEU A 282 -10.58 -3.90 1.49
C LEU A 282 -10.01 -2.64 0.79
N PRO A 283 -9.04 -2.74 -0.13
CA PRO A 283 -8.45 -1.56 -0.77
C PRO A 283 -9.51 -0.61 -1.33
N ILE A 284 -9.41 0.69 -0.99
CA ILE A 284 -10.47 1.70 -1.23
C ILE A 284 -10.89 1.79 -2.70
N MET A 285 -9.98 1.49 -3.62
CA MET A 285 -10.21 1.44 -5.06
C MET A 285 -11.30 0.45 -5.50
N PHE A 286 -11.62 -0.57 -4.68
CA PHE A 286 -12.75 -1.48 -4.91
C PHE A 286 -14.07 -0.99 -4.33
N LEU A 287 -14.02 -0.12 -3.33
CA LEU A 287 -15.20 0.43 -2.65
C LEU A 287 -15.72 1.72 -3.31
N GLN A 288 -14.94 2.31 -4.23
CA GLN A 288 -15.27 3.55 -4.92
C GLN A 288 -15.83 3.31 -6.33
N LYS A 289 -17.08 3.73 -6.57
CA LYS A 289 -17.80 3.55 -7.85
C LYS A 289 -17.07 4.13 -9.07
N ASN A 290 -16.32 5.22 -8.88
CA ASN A 290 -15.54 5.85 -9.95
C ASN A 290 -14.22 5.12 -10.26
N LEU A 291 -13.67 4.35 -9.30
CA LEU A 291 -12.40 3.64 -9.48
C LEU A 291 -12.58 2.15 -9.83
N LEU A 292 -13.65 1.53 -9.33
CA LEU A 292 -13.95 0.10 -9.53
C LEU A 292 -13.88 -0.35 -11.00
N PRO A 293 -14.47 0.36 -11.99
CA PRO A 293 -14.42 -0.08 -13.39
C PRO A 293 -12.99 -0.21 -13.92
N THR A 294 -12.12 0.72 -13.54
CA THR A 294 -10.71 0.71 -13.96
C THR A 294 -9.94 -0.42 -13.29
N MET A 295 -10.22 -0.68 -12.01
CA MET A 295 -9.63 -1.81 -11.28
C MET A 295 -10.06 -3.16 -11.86
N LEU A 296 -11.33 -3.32 -12.21
CA LEU A 296 -11.84 -4.53 -12.88
C LEU A 296 -11.22 -4.70 -14.28
N ALA A 297 -11.08 -3.62 -15.05
CA ALA A 297 -10.41 -3.66 -16.35
C ALA A 297 -8.94 -4.11 -16.20
N MET A 298 -8.20 -3.53 -15.25
CA MET A 298 -6.84 -3.93 -14.94
C MET A 298 -6.75 -5.41 -14.53
N ALA A 299 -7.66 -5.88 -13.68
CA ALA A 299 -7.72 -7.27 -13.23
C ALA A 299 -7.94 -8.26 -14.39
N ARG A 300 -8.82 -7.92 -15.35
CA ARG A 300 -9.03 -8.73 -16.56
C ARG A 300 -7.76 -8.80 -17.41
N ARG A 301 -7.07 -7.67 -17.58
CA ARG A 301 -5.81 -7.60 -18.34
C ARG A 301 -4.68 -8.41 -17.70
N LEU A 302 -4.65 -8.57 -16.37
CA LEU A 302 -3.66 -9.44 -15.70
C LEU A 302 -3.72 -10.87 -16.23
N ARG A 303 -4.91 -11.37 -16.63
CA ARG A 303 -5.10 -12.72 -17.17
C ARG A 303 -4.58 -12.91 -18.59
N GLU A 304 -4.32 -11.82 -19.31
CA GLU A 304 -3.77 -11.84 -20.67
C GLU A 304 -2.24 -11.89 -20.69
N ALA A 305 -1.60 -11.64 -19.55
CA ALA A 305 -0.15 -11.67 -19.44
C ALA A 305 0.40 -13.09 -19.66
N THR A 306 1.62 -13.17 -20.21
CA THR A 306 2.38 -14.42 -20.31
C THR A 306 2.79 -14.95 -18.94
N GLY A 307 2.95 -14.07 -17.96
CA GLY A 307 3.28 -14.43 -16.58
C GLY A 307 3.26 -13.22 -15.64
N ILE A 308 3.11 -13.47 -14.35
CA ILE A 308 3.06 -12.44 -13.32
C ILE A 308 4.23 -12.63 -12.35
N ILE A 309 5.14 -11.68 -12.33
CA ILE A 309 6.32 -11.64 -11.48
C ILE A 309 5.95 -10.88 -10.21
N VAL A 310 5.96 -11.55 -9.06
CA VAL A 310 5.48 -10.95 -7.80
C VAL A 310 6.64 -10.77 -6.83
N ASN A 311 6.69 -9.61 -6.17
CA ASN A 311 7.71 -9.30 -5.17
C ASN A 311 7.40 -10.00 -3.83
N THR A 312 7.35 -11.33 -3.82
CA THR A 312 7.17 -12.16 -2.63
C THR A 312 7.98 -13.45 -2.74
N PHE A 313 8.00 -14.27 -1.69
CA PHE A 313 8.66 -15.58 -1.67
C PHE A 313 7.71 -16.66 -1.17
N SER A 314 7.93 -17.91 -1.61
CA SER A 314 6.98 -19.01 -1.39
C SER A 314 6.70 -19.32 0.07
N GLU A 315 7.66 -19.07 0.94
CA GLU A 315 7.54 -19.31 2.38
C GLU A 315 6.74 -18.23 3.12
N LEU A 316 6.52 -17.05 2.51
CA LEU A 316 5.73 -15.97 3.10
C LEU A 316 4.23 -16.19 2.83
N GLU A 317 3.88 -16.45 1.56
CA GLU A 317 2.48 -16.49 1.11
C GLU A 317 2.09 -17.84 0.45
N PRO A 318 2.33 -19.00 1.11
CA PRO A 318 2.16 -20.30 0.48
C PRO A 318 0.71 -20.61 0.07
N HIS A 319 -0.27 -20.19 0.88
CA HIS A 319 -1.70 -20.41 0.62
C HIS A 319 -2.13 -19.67 -0.65
N THR A 320 -1.87 -18.37 -0.71
CA THR A 320 -2.28 -17.54 -1.85
C THR A 320 -1.59 -17.96 -3.15
N ILE A 321 -0.28 -18.24 -3.10
CA ILE A 321 0.46 -18.76 -4.27
C ILE A 321 -0.17 -20.06 -4.78
N THR A 322 -0.55 -20.96 -3.87
CA THR A 322 -1.21 -22.22 -4.24
C THR A 322 -2.60 -21.98 -4.82
N SER A 323 -3.39 -21.07 -4.24
CA SER A 323 -4.71 -20.71 -4.74
C SER A 323 -4.66 -20.08 -6.14
N LEU A 324 -3.58 -19.37 -6.48
CA LEU A 324 -3.40 -18.75 -7.79
C LEU A 324 -2.98 -19.76 -8.87
N ALA A 325 -2.57 -20.97 -8.51
CA ALA A 325 -2.26 -22.04 -9.46
C ALA A 325 -3.53 -22.78 -9.95
N ASP A 326 -4.57 -22.03 -10.31
CA ASP A 326 -5.91 -22.52 -10.66
C ASP A 326 -6.09 -22.93 -12.14
N GLY A 327 -5.06 -22.72 -12.96
CA GLY A 327 -5.09 -22.96 -14.41
C GLY A 327 -5.82 -21.89 -15.23
N LYS A 328 -6.43 -20.89 -14.58
CA LYS A 328 -7.04 -19.70 -15.21
C LYS A 328 -6.15 -18.46 -15.07
N THR A 329 -5.28 -18.45 -14.08
CA THR A 329 -4.32 -17.38 -13.80
C THR A 329 -3.01 -17.70 -14.50
N PRO A 330 -2.35 -16.70 -15.14
CA PRO A 330 -1.03 -16.91 -15.72
C PRO A 330 -0.02 -17.41 -14.68
N PRO A 331 1.07 -18.06 -15.11
CA PRO A 331 2.12 -18.49 -14.19
C PRO A 331 2.60 -17.34 -13.29
N VAL A 332 2.51 -17.55 -11.98
CA VAL A 332 2.99 -16.62 -10.96
C VAL A 332 4.42 -16.98 -10.58
N TYR A 333 5.32 -15.99 -10.60
CA TYR A 333 6.74 -16.12 -10.24
C TYR A 333 7.02 -15.30 -8.98
N PRO A 334 6.99 -15.90 -7.79
CA PRO A 334 7.52 -15.29 -6.57
C PRO A 334 9.03 -15.12 -6.72
N VAL A 335 9.54 -13.89 -6.76
CA VAL A 335 10.99 -13.60 -6.98
C VAL A 335 11.59 -12.70 -5.90
N GLY A 336 10.81 -12.43 -4.85
CA GLY A 336 11.17 -11.57 -3.72
C GLY A 336 11.99 -12.26 -2.63
N PRO A 337 12.36 -11.53 -1.56
CA PRO A 337 12.16 -10.09 -1.42
C PRO A 337 13.12 -9.30 -2.33
N ILE A 338 12.57 -8.42 -3.17
CA ILE A 338 13.31 -7.46 -4.00
C ILE A 338 13.43 -6.16 -3.22
N LEU A 339 14.66 -5.86 -2.81
CA LEU A 339 15.01 -4.79 -1.88
C LEU A 339 16.27 -4.09 -2.37
N ASN A 340 16.29 -2.77 -2.28
CA ASN A 340 17.51 -1.99 -2.45
C ASN A 340 18.27 -1.93 -1.11
N LEU A 341 19.16 -2.90 -0.88
CA LEU A 341 19.96 -2.97 0.35
C LEU A 341 21.25 -2.13 0.29
N ARG A 342 21.55 -1.54 -0.88
CA ARG A 342 22.73 -0.69 -1.03
C ARG A 342 22.37 0.64 -0.38
N GLY A 343 22.95 0.88 0.80
CA GLY A 343 22.70 2.05 1.65
C GLY A 343 23.15 3.40 1.10
N ASN A 344 22.91 3.63 -0.18
CA ASN A 344 22.97 4.93 -0.81
C ASN A 344 21.54 5.50 -0.72
N GLY A 345 21.11 5.79 0.52
CA GLY A 345 19.95 6.63 0.75
C GLY A 345 19.99 7.81 -0.21
N TYR A 346 18.86 8.13 -0.82
CA TYR A 346 18.66 9.23 -1.76
C TYR A 346 19.56 10.43 -1.44
N ASP A 347 20.75 10.48 -2.07
CA ASP A 347 21.75 11.50 -1.79
C ASP A 347 21.31 12.77 -2.54
N ASP A 348 20.58 13.63 -1.82
CA ASP A 348 20.00 14.89 -2.30
C ASP A 348 21.06 15.94 -2.71
N GLY A 349 22.33 15.56 -2.89
CA GLY A 349 23.33 16.43 -3.51
C GLY A 349 23.55 17.72 -2.75
N GLY A 350 23.73 17.62 -1.44
CA GLY A 350 24.19 18.71 -0.60
C GLY A 350 24.17 18.34 0.88
N ASN A 351 25.34 18.28 1.52
CA ASN A 351 25.54 18.16 2.98
C ASN A 351 24.85 17.02 3.76
N ASP A 352 24.03 16.15 3.17
CA ASP A 352 23.12 15.25 3.91
C ASP A 352 23.76 13.95 4.43
N THR A 353 24.96 13.58 3.97
CA THR A 353 25.76 12.50 4.58
C THR A 353 25.99 12.76 6.07
N SER A 354 26.12 14.03 6.46
CA SER A 354 26.27 14.41 7.87
C SER A 354 25.02 14.09 8.70
N LYS A 355 23.82 14.31 8.15
CA LYS A 355 22.56 13.97 8.84
C LYS A 355 22.36 12.47 8.93
N PHE A 356 22.69 11.73 7.87
CA PHE A 356 22.70 10.27 7.90
C PHE A 356 23.61 9.73 9.01
N GLU A 357 24.87 10.18 9.06
CA GLU A 357 25.82 9.79 10.09
C GLU A 357 25.33 10.17 11.51
N GLU A 358 24.68 11.32 11.67
CA GLU A 358 24.09 11.73 12.94
C GLU A 358 22.93 10.83 13.40
N ILE A 359 22.13 10.30 12.47
CA ILE A 359 21.06 9.35 12.80
C ILE A 359 21.68 8.04 13.29
N ILE A 360 22.65 7.50 12.55
CA ILE A 360 23.30 6.24 12.90
C ILE A 360 24.07 6.37 14.22
N ARG A 361 24.85 7.44 14.43
CA ARG A 361 25.53 7.69 15.72
C ARG A 361 24.56 7.78 16.89
N TRP A 362 23.40 8.43 16.69
CA TRP A 362 22.39 8.47 17.74
C TRP A 362 21.84 7.07 18.05
N LEU A 363 21.65 6.22 17.03
CA LEU A 363 21.21 4.84 17.20
C LEU A 363 22.27 3.96 17.86
N ASP A 364 23.56 4.16 17.59
CA ASP A 364 24.69 3.45 18.19
C ASP A 364 24.72 3.62 19.72
N ASP A 365 24.30 4.79 20.21
CA ASP A 365 24.23 5.11 21.65
C ASP A 365 23.02 4.47 22.37
N GLN A 366 22.14 3.76 21.63
CA GLN A 366 20.93 3.16 22.20
C GLN A 366 21.11 1.66 22.52
N PRO A 367 20.51 1.15 23.60
CA PRO A 367 20.50 -0.29 23.87
C PRO A 367 19.88 -1.11 22.71
N PRO A 368 20.30 -2.37 22.52
CA PRO A 368 19.70 -3.27 21.53
C PRO A 368 18.18 -3.38 21.70
N SER A 369 17.46 -3.40 20.57
CA SER A 369 16.00 -3.56 20.49
C SER A 369 15.20 -2.62 21.41
N SER A 370 15.67 -1.39 21.62
CA SER A 370 15.08 -0.44 22.57
C SER A 370 14.40 0.76 21.92
N VAL A 371 14.63 0.98 20.63
CA VAL A 371 14.10 2.12 19.85
C VAL A 371 12.90 1.68 19.02
N VAL A 372 11.77 2.37 19.13
CA VAL A 372 10.68 2.28 18.15
C VAL A 372 10.94 3.25 16.99
N PHE A 373 10.94 2.73 15.77
CA PHE A 373 11.04 3.53 14.56
C PHE A 373 9.64 3.82 14.01
N LEU A 374 9.34 5.09 13.69
CA LEU A 374 8.08 5.50 13.08
C LEU A 374 8.37 6.09 11.70
N CYS A 375 7.87 5.44 10.64
CA CYS A 375 7.95 5.96 9.28
C CYS A 375 6.77 5.46 8.44
N PHE A 376 6.15 6.38 7.70
CA PHE A 376 4.90 6.13 6.99
C PHE A 376 5.08 6.15 5.46
N GLY A 377 6.25 5.73 5.00
CA GLY A 377 6.59 5.70 3.58
C GLY A 377 6.85 7.08 2.98
N SER A 378 6.92 7.15 1.65
CA SER A 378 7.34 8.36 0.93
C SER A 378 6.23 9.41 0.79
N PHE A 379 4.97 9.00 0.80
CA PHE A 379 3.81 9.88 0.72
C PHE A 379 3.08 10.06 2.05
N GLY A 380 3.27 9.14 3.01
CA GLY A 380 2.56 9.18 4.28
C GLY A 380 2.95 10.38 5.12
N SER A 381 1.93 11.03 5.64
CA SER A 381 2.00 12.17 6.53
C SER A 381 0.68 12.28 7.28
N PHE A 382 0.70 12.98 8.40
CA PHE A 382 -0.48 13.20 9.22
C PHE A 382 -0.77 14.69 9.36
N ASP A 383 -2.03 15.00 9.57
CA ASP A 383 -2.44 16.36 9.90
C ASP A 383 -2.03 16.71 11.34
N GLU A 384 -2.01 18.01 11.63
CA GLU A 384 -1.45 18.54 12.88
C GLU A 384 -2.07 17.91 14.14
N GLU A 385 -3.38 17.66 14.14
CA GLU A 385 -4.06 17.04 15.27
C GLU A 385 -3.55 15.62 15.54
N GLN A 386 -3.40 14.81 14.49
CA GLN A 386 -2.88 13.44 14.62
C GLN A 386 -1.39 13.43 14.98
N VAL A 387 -0.59 14.38 14.47
CA VAL A 387 0.82 14.58 14.88
C VAL A 387 0.91 14.86 16.39
N LYS A 388 -0.01 15.66 16.94
CA LYS A 388 -0.06 15.95 18.39
C LYS A 388 -0.42 14.70 19.20
N GLU A 389 -1.35 13.86 18.74
CA GLU A 389 -1.66 12.59 19.41
C GLU A 389 -0.48 11.61 19.39
N ILE A 390 0.23 11.48 18.26
CA ILE A 390 1.45 10.66 18.18
C ILE A 390 2.51 11.18 19.16
N ALA A 391 2.74 12.50 19.19
CA ALA A 391 3.70 13.10 20.11
C ALA A 391 3.32 12.86 21.59
N ARG A 392 2.04 13.01 21.95
CA ARG A 392 1.54 12.69 23.30
C ARG A 392 1.77 11.22 23.67
N ALA A 393 1.48 10.29 22.75
CA ALA A 393 1.70 8.86 22.98
C ALA A 393 3.18 8.54 23.22
N LEU A 394 4.08 9.09 22.39
CA LEU A 394 5.53 8.90 22.52
C LEU A 394 6.10 9.49 23.81
N GLU A 395 5.54 10.62 24.27
CA GLU A 395 5.92 11.21 25.54
C GLU A 395 5.44 10.37 26.73
N ASN A 396 4.17 9.93 26.71
CA ASN A 396 3.56 9.12 27.77
C ASN A 396 4.21 7.74 27.91
N ILE A 397 4.55 7.11 26.77
CA ILE A 397 5.12 5.76 26.77
C ILE A 397 6.55 5.74 27.33
N GLY A 398 7.30 6.84 27.15
CA GLY A 398 8.67 7.01 27.65
C GLY A 398 9.71 6.08 27.00
N LEU A 399 9.36 5.41 25.89
CA LEU A 399 10.29 4.59 25.12
C LEU A 399 11.20 5.46 24.26
N ARG A 400 12.32 4.87 23.82
CA ARG A 400 13.19 5.55 22.85
C ARG A 400 12.53 5.50 21.48
N PHE A 401 12.59 6.59 20.73
CA PHE A 401 11.97 6.62 19.41
C PHE A 401 12.81 7.38 18.38
N LEU A 402 12.74 6.91 17.14
CA LEU A 402 13.18 7.64 15.96
C LEU A 402 11.95 7.85 15.07
N TRP A 403 11.58 9.10 14.80
CA TRP A 403 10.37 9.40 14.04
C TRP A 403 10.69 10.25 12.81
N SER A 404 10.42 9.69 11.64
CA SER A 404 10.37 10.41 10.36
C SER A 404 9.07 11.19 10.26
N LEU A 405 9.13 12.47 10.64
CA LEU A 405 8.00 13.39 10.62
C LEU A 405 7.97 14.13 9.28
N ARG A 406 6.89 13.91 8.52
CA ARG A 406 6.71 14.48 7.17
C ARG A 406 5.56 15.48 7.15
N LYS A 407 5.75 16.59 6.43
CA LYS A 407 4.74 17.62 6.23
C LYS A 407 3.76 17.20 5.13
N PRO A 408 2.44 17.22 5.38
CA PRO A 408 1.45 16.93 4.35
C PRO A 408 1.51 17.97 3.21
N PRO A 409 1.26 17.57 1.96
CA PRO A 409 1.06 18.51 0.87
C PRO A 409 -0.19 19.37 1.15
N PRO A 410 -0.33 20.54 0.49
CA PRO A 410 -1.60 21.28 0.51
C PRO A 410 -2.77 20.36 0.12
N GLN A 411 -3.93 20.53 0.78
CA GLN A 411 -5.20 19.92 0.38
C GLN A 411 -5.37 20.13 -1.14
N ASP A 412 -5.87 19.12 -1.86
CA ASP A 412 -6.08 19.08 -3.31
C ASP A 412 -4.94 18.48 -4.16
N LYS A 413 -3.80 18.04 -3.58
CA LYS A 413 -2.69 17.50 -4.39
C LYS A 413 -2.09 16.21 -3.84
N MET A 414 -2.25 15.11 -4.57
CA MET A 414 -1.49 13.88 -4.37
C MET A 414 -0.02 14.12 -4.76
N ARG A 415 0.80 14.46 -3.75
CA ARG A 415 2.24 14.73 -3.88
C ARG A 415 2.99 14.08 -2.72
N PRO A 416 4.28 13.74 -2.89
CA PRO A 416 5.09 13.25 -1.79
C PRO A 416 5.09 14.25 -0.65
N ALA A 417 5.06 13.74 0.57
CA ALA A 417 5.17 14.57 1.75
C ALA A 417 6.57 15.21 1.79
N THR A 418 6.65 16.47 2.23
CA THR A 418 7.91 17.23 2.30
C THR A 418 8.45 17.26 3.72
N GLU A 419 9.59 17.90 3.93
CA GLU A 419 10.15 18.11 5.27
C GLU A 419 9.61 19.40 5.89
N TYR A 420 9.44 19.38 7.21
CA TYR A 420 9.24 20.62 7.97
C TYR A 420 10.57 21.38 8.04
N SER A 421 10.54 22.68 7.73
CA SER A 421 11.70 23.55 7.97
C SER A 421 12.05 23.62 9.46
N ASN A 422 11.03 23.57 10.32
CA ASN A 422 11.15 23.46 11.76
C ASN A 422 10.06 22.51 12.30
N PRO A 423 10.40 21.33 12.85
CA PRO A 423 9.39 20.41 13.37
C PRO A 423 8.65 20.95 14.60
N GLN A 424 9.18 21.96 15.30
CA GLN A 424 8.45 22.60 16.42
C GLN A 424 7.14 23.27 15.98
N ASP A 425 7.00 23.60 14.70
CA ASP A 425 5.82 24.29 14.19
C ASP A 425 4.54 23.43 14.25
N VAL A 426 4.66 22.11 14.42
CA VAL A 426 3.53 21.16 14.44
C VAL A 426 3.49 20.29 15.71
N LEU A 427 4.61 20.21 16.44
CA LEU A 427 4.71 19.41 17.66
C LEU A 427 4.15 20.16 18.89
N PRO A 428 3.71 19.47 19.95
CA PRO A 428 3.33 20.13 21.20
C PRO A 428 4.47 20.98 21.77
N ASP A 429 4.14 22.13 22.36
CA ASP A 429 5.11 23.06 22.95
C ASP A 429 6.07 22.34 23.90
N GLY A 430 7.39 22.52 23.70
CA GLY A 430 8.45 21.92 24.51
C GLY A 430 8.66 20.41 24.33
N PHE A 431 7.97 19.76 23.39
CA PHE A 431 8.11 18.31 23.15
C PHE A 431 9.55 17.88 22.86
N LEU A 432 10.27 18.62 22.01
CA LEU A 432 11.66 18.29 21.66
C LEU A 432 12.58 18.35 22.89
N ASP A 433 12.39 19.33 23.77
CA ASP A 433 13.20 19.47 24.99
C ASP A 433 12.90 18.34 25.99
N ARG A 434 11.62 17.99 26.18
CA ARG A 434 11.20 16.92 27.09
C ARG A 434 11.66 15.54 26.62
N THR A 435 11.74 15.33 25.30
CA THR A 435 12.12 14.05 24.69
C THR A 435 13.58 13.96 24.27
N ALA A 436 14.39 15.02 24.40
CA ALA A 436 15.76 15.10 23.87
C ALA A 436 16.70 13.93 24.26
N LYS A 437 16.44 13.24 25.37
CA LYS A 437 17.24 12.10 25.85
C LYS A 437 16.80 10.74 25.30
N VAL A 438 15.58 10.65 24.78
CA VAL A 438 14.95 9.38 24.39
C VAL A 438 14.44 9.40 22.95
N GLY A 439 14.20 10.57 22.37
CA GLY A 439 13.60 10.73 21.06
C GLY A 439 14.48 11.49 20.08
N LYS A 440 14.39 11.14 18.80
CA LYS A 440 14.94 11.93 17.69
C LYS A 440 13.89 12.08 16.59
N ILE A 441 13.62 13.33 16.19
CA ILE A 441 12.78 13.66 15.04
C ILE A 441 13.68 13.88 13.83
N ILE A 442 13.32 13.28 12.69
CA ILE A 442 14.02 13.41 11.42
C ILE A 442 13.02 13.72 10.30
N GLY A 443 13.51 14.30 9.21
CA GLY A 443 12.73 14.51 7.99
C GLY A 443 12.62 13.21 7.20
N TRP A 444 13.60 12.93 6.35
CA TRP A 444 13.73 11.66 5.63
C TRP A 444 14.52 10.63 6.44
N ALA A 445 14.09 9.36 6.38
CA ALA A 445 14.78 8.25 7.04
C ALA A 445 15.62 7.46 6.02
N PRO A 446 16.89 7.14 6.35
CA PRO A 446 17.61 6.07 5.68
C PRO A 446 17.07 4.72 6.18
N GLN A 447 15.89 4.36 5.67
CA GLN A 447 15.03 3.34 6.27
C GLN A 447 15.71 1.97 6.34
N VAL A 448 16.44 1.56 5.31
CA VAL A 448 17.13 0.26 5.26
C VAL A 448 18.20 0.17 6.35
N GLU A 449 18.98 1.22 6.52
CA GLU A 449 20.07 1.30 7.50
C GLU A 449 19.53 1.42 8.92
N VAL A 450 18.43 2.15 9.10
CA VAL A 450 17.70 2.20 10.38
C VAL A 450 17.19 0.81 10.74
N LEU A 451 16.46 0.13 9.84
CA LEU A 451 15.92 -1.21 10.10
C LEU A 451 17.01 -2.26 10.30
N ALA A 452 18.17 -2.10 9.66
CA ALA A 452 19.34 -2.95 9.89
C ALA A 452 20.00 -2.74 11.26
N HIS A 453 19.73 -1.61 11.93
CA HIS A 453 20.46 -1.23 13.13
C HIS A 453 19.98 -2.04 14.37
N PRO A 454 20.89 -2.65 15.15
CA PRO A 454 20.54 -3.53 16.28
C PRO A 454 19.71 -2.88 17.40
N SER A 455 19.72 -1.55 17.50
CA SER A 455 18.94 -0.82 18.51
C SER A 455 17.46 -0.68 18.17
N ILE A 456 17.05 -0.91 16.92
CA ILE A 456 15.64 -0.91 16.54
C ILE A 456 14.96 -2.17 17.11
N GLY A 457 13.92 -1.94 17.92
CA GLY A 457 13.11 -3.01 18.51
C GLY A 457 11.74 -3.19 17.85
N GLY A 458 11.27 -2.19 17.11
CA GLY A 458 9.99 -2.26 16.41
C GLY A 458 9.81 -1.12 15.42
N PHE A 459 8.96 -1.34 14.42
CA PHE A 459 8.69 -0.42 13.33
C PHE A 459 7.19 -0.13 13.21
N VAL A 460 6.78 1.08 13.59
CA VAL A 460 5.43 1.59 13.28
C VAL A 460 5.43 2.02 11.82
N SER A 461 4.65 1.30 11.00
CA SER A 461 4.70 1.40 9.56
C SER A 461 3.31 1.57 8.97
N HIS A 462 3.26 2.32 7.86
CA HIS A 462 2.13 2.36 6.95
C HIS A 462 1.86 1.05 6.18
N CYS A 463 2.63 -0.03 6.41
CA CYS A 463 2.43 -1.33 5.75
C CYS A 463 2.51 -1.31 4.22
N GLY A 464 3.19 -0.31 3.61
CA GLY A 464 3.55 -0.36 2.21
C GLY A 464 4.47 -1.55 1.95
N TRP A 465 4.24 -2.30 0.86
CA TRP A 465 4.85 -3.62 0.67
C TRP A 465 6.39 -3.65 0.70
N ASN A 466 7.05 -2.64 0.12
CA ASN A 466 8.52 -2.54 0.20
C ASN A 466 9.00 -2.41 1.67
N SER A 467 8.35 -1.56 2.46
CA SER A 467 8.68 -1.39 3.88
C SER A 467 8.37 -2.64 4.70
N THR A 468 7.31 -3.38 4.34
CA THR A 468 7.01 -4.69 4.90
C THR A 468 8.14 -5.69 4.65
N LEU A 469 8.62 -5.80 3.40
CA LEU A 469 9.71 -6.70 3.05
C LEU A 469 11.04 -6.31 3.70
N GLU A 470 11.35 -5.01 3.81
CA GLU A 470 12.53 -4.52 4.54
C GLU A 470 12.47 -4.92 6.02
N SER A 471 11.31 -4.74 6.66
CA SER A 471 11.11 -5.13 8.06
C SER A 471 11.28 -6.64 8.26
N ILE A 472 10.70 -7.45 7.37
CA ILE A 472 10.86 -8.91 7.37
C ILE A 472 12.32 -9.31 7.18
N TRP A 473 13.01 -8.68 6.22
CA TRP A 473 14.41 -8.97 5.93
C TRP A 473 15.32 -8.77 7.14
N PHE A 474 15.13 -7.68 7.88
CA PHE A 474 15.89 -7.38 9.09
C PHE A 474 15.32 -8.00 10.37
N GLY A 475 14.14 -8.64 10.31
CA GLY A 475 13.52 -9.28 11.46
C GLY A 475 12.99 -8.28 12.50
N VAL A 476 12.60 -7.08 12.06
CA VAL A 476 12.03 -6.03 12.92
C VAL A 476 10.50 -6.17 12.93
N PRO A 477 9.84 -6.28 14.10
CA PRO A 477 8.39 -6.43 14.15
C PRO A 477 7.68 -5.14 13.75
N VAL A 478 6.49 -5.28 13.16
CA VAL A 478 5.71 -4.15 12.64
C VAL A 478 4.54 -3.81 13.56
N GLY A 479 4.36 -2.54 13.89
CA GLY A 479 3.10 -1.97 14.36
C GLY A 479 2.34 -1.43 13.16
N ALA A 480 1.26 -2.11 12.78
CA ALA A 480 0.52 -1.88 11.56
C ALA A 480 -0.41 -0.66 11.68
N TRP A 481 -0.08 0.39 10.94
CA TRP A 481 -0.85 1.63 10.86
C TRP A 481 -0.91 2.15 9.41
N PRO A 482 -1.68 1.48 8.54
CA PRO A 482 -1.83 1.80 7.11
C PRO A 482 -2.44 3.17 6.87
N LEU A 483 -2.26 3.71 5.66
CA LEU A 483 -2.78 5.02 5.26
C LEU A 483 -3.56 5.01 3.94
N TYR A 484 -3.08 4.32 2.90
CA TYR A 484 -3.62 4.41 1.54
C TYR A 484 -3.31 3.17 0.68
N ALA A 485 -3.71 3.18 -0.59
CA ALA A 485 -3.51 2.09 -1.55
C ALA A 485 -4.07 0.75 -1.05
N GLU A 486 -3.26 -0.30 -1.03
CA GLU A 486 -3.59 -1.63 -0.52
C GLU A 486 -3.10 -1.87 0.92
N GLN A 487 -2.60 -0.84 1.61
CA GLN A 487 -1.91 -0.99 2.88
C GLN A 487 -2.77 -1.60 3.99
N GLN A 488 -4.08 -1.38 3.97
CA GLN A 488 -5.01 -1.99 4.93
C GLN A 488 -5.06 -3.51 4.76
N LEU A 489 -5.04 -3.99 3.51
CA LEU A 489 -4.94 -5.42 3.21
C LEU A 489 -3.58 -5.97 3.64
N ASN A 490 -2.48 -5.25 3.39
CA ASN A 490 -1.15 -5.67 3.85
C ASN A 490 -1.09 -5.73 5.39
N ALA A 491 -1.73 -4.78 6.08
CA ALA A 491 -1.83 -4.77 7.54
C ALA A 491 -2.62 -5.99 8.05
N PHE A 492 -3.77 -6.28 7.44
CA PHE A 492 -4.56 -7.47 7.72
C PHE A 492 -3.74 -8.75 7.51
N GLU A 493 -3.04 -8.87 6.39
CA GLU A 493 -2.20 -10.02 6.11
C GLU A 493 -1.11 -10.20 7.18
N LEU A 494 -0.40 -9.13 7.53
CA LEU A 494 0.68 -9.21 8.52
C LEU A 494 0.18 -9.54 9.92
N VAL A 495 -0.97 -9.02 10.34
CA VAL A 495 -1.51 -9.21 11.69
C VAL A 495 -2.29 -10.52 11.80
N VAL A 496 -3.17 -10.81 10.84
CA VAL A 496 -4.18 -11.88 10.92
C VAL A 496 -3.73 -13.14 10.17
N GLU A 497 -3.30 -13.03 8.90
CA GLU A 497 -2.91 -14.20 8.10
C GLU A 497 -1.57 -14.79 8.56
N LEU A 498 -0.58 -13.92 8.81
CA LEU A 498 0.80 -14.33 9.04
C LEU A 498 1.22 -14.26 10.52
N GLY A 499 0.52 -13.48 11.35
CA GLY A 499 0.86 -13.29 12.76
C GLY A 499 2.23 -12.64 13.00
N LEU A 500 2.69 -11.80 12.07
CA LEU A 500 4.01 -11.15 12.05
C LEU A 500 4.00 -9.71 12.60
N ALA A 501 2.83 -9.10 12.77
CA ALA A 501 2.67 -7.72 13.20
C ALA A 501 1.71 -7.54 14.39
N VAL A 502 1.71 -6.34 14.96
CA VAL A 502 0.72 -5.85 15.94
C VAL A 502 -0.19 -4.87 15.26
N GLU A 503 -1.49 -4.98 15.50
CA GLU A 503 -2.42 -3.93 15.11
C GLU A 503 -2.22 -2.67 15.97
N ILE A 504 -1.96 -1.54 15.31
CA ILE A 504 -2.24 -0.23 15.89
C ILE A 504 -3.63 0.22 15.43
N ARG A 505 -3.88 0.16 14.11
CA ARG A 505 -5.21 0.40 13.52
C ARG A 505 -5.27 -0.11 12.06
N MET A 506 -5.66 -1.36 11.81
CA MET A 506 -5.57 -1.97 10.46
C MET A 506 -6.51 -1.34 9.41
N ASP A 507 -7.63 -0.77 9.84
CA ASP A 507 -8.62 -0.13 8.97
C ASP A 507 -8.38 1.39 8.79
N TYR A 508 -7.29 1.95 9.37
CA TYR A 508 -6.99 3.37 9.23
C TYR A 508 -6.80 3.73 7.76
N ARG A 509 -7.50 4.78 7.32
CA ARG A 509 -7.40 5.34 5.98
C ARG A 509 -7.23 6.85 6.08
N LYS A 510 -6.23 7.37 5.38
CA LYS A 510 -6.10 8.81 5.19
C LYS A 510 -7.06 9.23 4.07
N ASP A 511 -8.09 9.97 4.46
CA ASP A 511 -8.93 10.67 3.50
C ASP A 511 -8.26 12.00 3.12
N TRP A 512 -7.83 12.11 1.86
CA TRP A 512 -7.18 13.31 1.34
C TRP A 512 -8.16 14.43 1.02
N PHE A 513 -9.47 14.16 1.10
CA PHE A 513 -10.56 15.04 0.69
C PHE A 513 -11.59 15.28 1.81
N ALA A 514 -11.44 14.65 2.99
CA ALA A 514 -12.32 14.91 4.13
C ALA A 514 -11.92 16.18 4.89
N ASP A 515 -12.94 16.93 5.31
CA ASP A 515 -12.78 18.14 6.14
C ASP A 515 -12.41 17.82 7.60
N ALA A 516 -12.66 16.59 8.08
CA ALA A 516 -12.33 16.13 9.42
C ALA A 516 -11.80 14.68 9.38
N PRO A 517 -10.49 14.45 9.52
CA PRO A 517 -9.93 13.11 9.50
C PRO A 517 -10.27 12.35 10.78
N PHE A 518 -10.41 11.03 10.67
CA PHE A 518 -10.43 10.15 11.84
C PHE A 518 -9.08 10.25 12.58
N ILE A 519 -9.12 10.63 13.85
CA ILE A 519 -7.94 10.79 14.70
C ILE A 519 -7.82 9.58 15.63
N LEU A 520 -6.68 8.91 15.56
CA LEU A 520 -6.29 7.88 16.49
C LEU A 520 -5.75 8.52 17.77
N THR A 521 -6.30 8.15 18.93
CA THR A 521 -5.96 8.77 20.21
C THR A 521 -4.58 8.33 20.70
N ALA A 522 -3.95 9.16 21.53
CA ALA A 522 -2.66 8.87 22.15
C ALA A 522 -2.69 7.54 22.93
N ASP A 523 -3.81 7.21 23.59
CA ASP A 523 -3.96 5.98 24.35
C ASP A 523 -4.01 4.74 23.43
N GLU A 524 -4.66 4.82 22.27
CA GLU A 524 -4.66 3.76 21.26
C GLU A 524 -3.26 3.51 20.70
N ILE A 525 -2.55 4.58 20.35
CA ILE A 525 -1.18 4.53 19.84
C ILE A 525 -0.24 3.93 20.90
N GLU A 526 -0.36 4.37 22.15
CA GLU A 526 0.45 3.87 23.26
C GLU A 526 0.27 2.37 23.44
N ARG A 527 -0.98 1.88 23.47
CA ARG A 527 -1.26 0.44 23.61
C ARG A 527 -0.62 -0.38 22.49
N GLY A 528 -0.76 0.09 21.25
CA GLY A 528 -0.17 -0.57 20.08
C GLY A 528 1.36 -0.61 20.15
N ILE A 529 2.01 0.51 20.49
CA ILE A 529 3.49 0.56 20.62
C ILE A 529 3.97 -0.29 21.80
N ARG A 530 3.25 -0.33 22.93
CA ARG A 530 3.63 -1.19 24.06
C ARG A 530 3.59 -2.67 23.69
N ASN A 531 2.55 -3.11 22.96
CA ASN A 531 2.44 -4.49 22.49
C ASN A 531 3.51 -4.82 21.43
N LEU A 532 3.79 -3.88 20.53
CA LEU A 532 4.87 -4.00 19.54
C LEU A 532 6.21 -4.29 20.22
N MET A 533 6.52 -3.54 21.29
CA MET A 533 7.81 -3.58 21.99
C MET A 533 7.88 -4.63 23.11
N ASP A 534 6.90 -5.55 23.22
CA ASP A 534 6.94 -6.65 24.20
C ASP A 534 7.99 -7.71 23.80
N PRO A 535 9.07 -7.91 24.58
CA PRO A 535 10.11 -8.87 24.26
C PRO A 535 9.67 -10.34 24.37
N ASN A 536 8.52 -10.63 25.00
CA ASN A 536 8.05 -11.99 25.25
C ASN A 536 7.04 -12.50 24.20
N SER A 537 6.87 -11.78 23.09
CA SER A 537 5.92 -12.19 22.05
C SER A 537 6.41 -13.40 21.26
N GLU A 538 5.55 -14.42 21.07
CA GLU A 538 5.85 -15.55 20.16
C GLU A 538 6.07 -15.06 18.72
N ARG A 539 5.44 -13.93 18.34
CA ARG A 539 5.63 -13.22 17.08
C ARG A 539 7.10 -12.99 16.73
N THR A 540 7.93 -12.59 17.70
CA THR A 540 9.36 -12.34 17.45
C THR A 540 10.08 -13.59 16.96
N LYS A 541 9.72 -14.78 17.45
CA LYS A 541 10.30 -16.04 16.99
C LYS A 541 9.87 -16.35 15.55
N VAL A 542 8.57 -16.26 15.28
CA VAL A 542 8.00 -16.50 13.93
C VAL A 542 8.63 -15.53 12.92
N LEU A 543 8.74 -14.25 13.27
CA LEU A 543 9.36 -13.24 12.43
C LEU A 543 10.83 -13.53 12.15
N HIS A 544 11.60 -13.95 13.16
CA HIS A 544 13.00 -14.35 12.95
C HIS A 544 13.11 -15.55 12.00
N GLU A 545 12.23 -16.55 12.14
CA GLU A 545 12.19 -17.69 11.21
C GLU A 545 11.87 -17.26 9.77
N ILE A 546 10.89 -16.37 9.60
CA ILE A 546 10.51 -15.83 8.28
C ILE A 546 11.62 -14.94 7.71
N SER A 547 12.31 -14.13 8.54
CA SER A 547 13.48 -13.35 8.13
C SER A 547 14.57 -14.25 7.55
N GLU A 548 14.92 -15.34 8.24
CA GLU A 548 15.91 -16.30 7.75
C GLU A 548 15.44 -17.02 6.48
N LYS A 549 14.15 -17.35 6.37
CA LYS A 549 13.56 -17.90 5.14
C LYS A 549 13.65 -16.89 3.98
N SER A 550 13.41 -15.60 4.22
CA SER A 550 13.50 -14.56 3.20
C SER A 550 14.89 -14.45 2.58
N LYS A 551 15.95 -14.59 3.40
CA LYS A 551 17.35 -14.63 2.95
C LYS A 551 17.65 -15.90 2.16
N ARG A 552 17.20 -17.06 2.67
CA ARG A 552 17.38 -18.35 1.99
C ARG A 552 16.63 -18.44 0.68
N ALA A 553 15.47 -17.79 0.53
CA ALA A 553 14.69 -17.78 -0.69
C ALA A 553 15.49 -17.21 -1.88
N LEU A 554 16.35 -16.21 -1.65
CA LEU A 554 17.21 -15.60 -2.66
C LEU A 554 18.52 -16.36 -2.90
N ALA A 555 18.99 -17.12 -1.92
CA ALA A 555 20.24 -17.89 -2.04
C ALA A 555 20.12 -18.99 -3.12
N GLU A 556 21.26 -19.47 -3.62
CA GLU A 556 21.28 -20.55 -4.60
C GLU A 556 20.50 -21.77 -4.09
N GLY A 557 19.55 -22.25 -4.89
CA GLY A 557 18.63 -23.33 -4.52
C GLY A 557 17.40 -22.91 -3.69
N GLY A 558 17.29 -21.64 -3.30
CA GLY A 558 16.12 -21.06 -2.65
C GLY A 558 14.88 -20.97 -3.55
N SER A 559 13.70 -20.76 -2.96
CA SER A 559 12.42 -20.71 -3.67
C SER A 559 12.38 -19.61 -4.75
N SER A 560 12.68 -18.37 -4.38
CA SER A 560 12.76 -17.24 -5.29
C SER A 560 13.89 -17.38 -6.30
N TYR A 561 15.05 -17.91 -5.87
CA TYR A 561 16.12 -18.26 -6.79
C TYR A 561 15.63 -19.24 -7.86
N ILE A 562 14.98 -20.34 -7.50
CA ILE A 562 14.48 -21.30 -8.50
C ILE A 562 13.43 -20.66 -9.40
N SER A 563 12.52 -19.87 -8.83
CA SER A 563 11.46 -19.16 -9.55
C SER A 563 11.99 -18.18 -10.58
N THR A 564 13.00 -17.36 -10.22
CA THR A 564 13.70 -16.47 -11.17
C THR A 564 14.37 -17.26 -12.29
N GLY A 565 14.96 -18.42 -11.99
CA GLY A 565 15.53 -19.30 -13.01
C GLY A 565 14.49 -19.81 -14.01
N ARG A 566 13.30 -20.18 -13.53
CA ARG A 566 12.16 -20.59 -14.39
C ARG A 566 11.66 -19.43 -15.25
N LEU A 567 11.57 -18.23 -14.68
CA LEU A 567 11.21 -17.02 -15.43
C LEU A 567 12.18 -16.76 -16.58
N ILE A 568 13.49 -16.78 -16.30
CA ILE A 568 14.53 -16.59 -17.33
C ILE A 568 14.44 -17.67 -18.39
N GLN A 569 14.29 -18.93 -18.00
CA GLN A 569 14.15 -20.04 -18.94
C GLN A 569 12.96 -19.85 -19.87
N ASN A 570 11.79 -19.47 -19.34
CA ASN A 570 10.59 -19.21 -20.14
C ASN A 570 10.77 -18.03 -21.11
N ILE A 571 11.44 -16.95 -20.67
CA ILE A 571 11.81 -15.82 -21.54
C ILE A 571 12.70 -16.30 -22.69
N MET A 572 13.72 -17.10 -22.39
CA MET A 572 14.69 -17.58 -23.38
C MET A 572 14.09 -18.59 -24.38
N ASP A 573 13.21 -19.47 -23.92
CA ASP A 573 12.53 -20.45 -24.77
C ASP A 573 11.58 -19.76 -25.77
N GLY A 574 10.92 -18.68 -25.35
CA GLY A 574 10.07 -17.86 -26.24
C GLY A 574 10.83 -17.30 -27.46
N ILE A 575 12.12 -17.02 -27.31
CA ILE A 575 12.96 -16.46 -28.38
C ILE A 575 13.39 -17.52 -29.40
N CYS A 576 13.47 -18.79 -28.97
CA CYS A 576 13.95 -19.91 -29.78
C CYS A 576 12.85 -20.55 -30.65
N CYS A 577 11.57 -20.36 -30.29
CA CYS A 577 10.42 -20.94 -30.99
C CYS A 577 9.94 -20.12 -32.21
N GLU A 578 10.45 -18.91 -32.44
CA GLU A 578 10.28 -18.18 -33.71
C GLU A 578 11.26 -18.72 -34.78
N LYS A 579 10.86 -19.80 -35.47
CA LYS A 579 11.51 -20.28 -36.71
C LYS A 579 10.54 -20.29 -37.88
#